data_AF-A0A7C3DHF5-F1
#
_entry.id   AF-A0A7C3DHF5-F1
#
_cell.length_a   1.000
_cell.length_b   1.000
_cell.length_c   1.000
_cell.angle_alpha   90.00
_cell.angle_beta   90.00
_cell.angle_gamma   90.00
#
_symmetry.space_group_name_H-M   'P 1'
#
loop_
_entity.id
_entity.type
_entity.pdbx_description
1 polymer ?
#
loop_
_entity_poly.entity_id
_entity_poly.type
_entity_poly.pdbx_seq_one_letter_code
_entity_poly.pdbx_strand_id
1 'polypeptide(L)'
;MNQTDNNPLVCDICGKEGAKIRRVSRSYGQGEDLLVIENVPVISCPHCGESYLTAETLHEIERIKLHRRSFARSRSVPVAVFV
;
A
#
# COMPACT_ATOMS: atom_id res chain seq x y z
N MET A 1 -19.72 -5.04 4.43
CA MET A 1 -20.26 -4.82 3.08
C MET A 1 -19.34 -5.50 2.08
N ASN A 2 -19.77 -6.61 1.49
CA ASN A 2 -19.03 -7.33 0.45
C ASN A 2 -19.77 -7.10 -0.87
N GLN A 3 -19.33 -6.11 -1.65
CA GLN A 3 -19.73 -5.97 -3.04
C GLN A 3 -18.70 -6.71 -3.90
N THR A 4 -19.07 -7.93 -4.31
CA THR A 4 -18.52 -8.56 -5.51
C THR A 4 -19.18 -7.89 -6.71
N ASP A 5 -18.78 -6.67 -7.02
CA ASP A 5 -19.01 -6.10 -8.34
C ASP A 5 -17.98 -6.71 -9.28
N ASN A 6 -18.45 -7.62 -10.12
CA ASN A 6 -17.65 -8.32 -11.12
C ASN A 6 -17.31 -7.40 -12.32
N ASN A 7 -17.11 -6.10 -12.07
CA ASN A 7 -16.67 -5.14 -13.06
C ASN A 7 -15.14 -5.01 -12.93
N PRO A 8 -14.37 -5.25 -14.00
CA PRO A 8 -12.93 -5.12 -13.93
C PRO A 8 -12.56 -3.67 -13.59
N LEU A 9 -11.72 -3.51 -12.56
CA LEU A 9 -11.22 -2.20 -12.19
C LEU A 9 -10.44 -1.61 -13.37
N VAL A 10 -10.79 -0.37 -13.74
CA VAL A 10 -10.11 0.38 -14.79
C VAL A 10 -8.90 1.10 -14.20
N CYS A 11 -7.78 1.08 -14.91
CA CYS A 11 -6.60 1.82 -14.52
C CYS A 11 -6.78 3.33 -14.78
N ASP A 12 -6.62 4.14 -13.74
CA ASP A 12 -6.72 5.60 -13.82
C ASP A 12 -5.59 6.25 -14.63
N ILE A 13 -4.50 5.52 -14.90
CA ILE A 13 -3.34 6.02 -15.64
C ILE A 13 -3.42 5.70 -17.14
N CYS A 14 -3.82 4.48 -17.51
CA CYS A 14 -3.84 4.05 -18.92
C CYS A 14 -5.24 3.75 -19.48
N GLY A 15 -6.29 3.83 -18.66
CA GLY A 15 -7.68 3.63 -19.06
C GLY A 15 -8.07 2.18 -19.39
N LYS A 16 -7.16 1.21 -19.23
CA LYS A 16 -7.44 -0.22 -19.51
C LYS A 16 -8.08 -0.89 -18.30
N GLU A 17 -9.08 -1.72 -18.56
CA GLU A 17 -9.65 -2.66 -17.61
C GLU A 17 -8.63 -3.70 -17.13
N GLY A 18 -8.87 -4.28 -15.95
CA GLY A 18 -8.05 -5.37 -15.42
C GLY A 18 -6.97 -4.93 -14.43
N ALA A 19 -7.04 -3.69 -13.92
CA ALA A 19 -6.29 -3.31 -12.72
C ALA A 19 -6.74 -4.17 -11.53
N LYS A 20 -5.84 -4.38 -10.56
CA LYS A 20 -6.09 -5.28 -9.43
C LYS A 20 -5.66 -4.63 -8.13
N ILE A 21 -6.43 -4.85 -7.07
CA ILE A 21 -6.02 -4.49 -5.71
C ILE A 21 -5.11 -5.59 -5.17
N ARG A 22 -3.88 -5.24 -4.82
CA ARG A 22 -2.89 -6.10 -4.16
C ARG A 22 -2.66 -5.60 -2.75
N ARG A 23 -2.61 -6.50 -1.77
CA ARG A 23 -2.20 -6.16 -0.40
C ARG A 23 -0.71 -6.40 -0.26
N VAL A 24 0.04 -5.35 0.06
CA VAL A 24 1.50 -5.39 0.16
C VAL A 24 1.97 -4.76 1.47
N SER A 25 3.21 -5.07 1.85
CA SER A 25 3.91 -4.34 2.91
C SER A 25 4.60 -3.12 2.32
N ARG A 26 4.45 -1.95 2.95
CA ARG A 26 5.18 -0.74 2.59
C ARG A 26 6.02 -0.25 3.77
N SER A 27 7.28 0.07 3.48
CA SER A 27 8.21 0.70 4.40
C SER A 27 8.16 2.22 4.25
N TYR A 28 8.16 2.93 5.38
CA TYR A 28 8.22 4.39 5.47
C TYR A 28 9.37 4.79 6.38
N GLY A 29 10.14 5.81 5.97
CA GLY A 29 11.36 6.20 6.70
C GLY A 29 12.51 5.21 6.51
N GLN A 30 13.51 5.32 7.38
CA GLN A 30 14.74 4.53 7.35
C GLN A 30 15.36 4.47 8.75
N GLY A 31 16.26 3.51 8.99
CA GLY A 31 16.97 3.38 10.27
C GLY A 31 16.01 3.23 11.45
N GLU A 32 16.23 4.03 12.50
CA GLU A 32 15.41 4.01 13.72
C GLU A 32 13.95 4.48 13.51
N ASP A 33 13.70 5.25 12.45
CA ASP A 33 12.36 5.74 12.09
C ASP A 33 11.62 4.81 11.12
N LEU A 34 12.22 3.68 10.73
CA LEU A 34 11.61 2.73 9.81
C LEU A 34 10.29 2.19 10.37
N LEU A 35 9.20 2.42 9.63
CA LEU A 35 7.88 1.90 9.90
C LEU A 35 7.44 0.99 8.75
N VAL A 36 7.10 -0.25 9.06
CA VAL A 36 6.51 -1.18 8.10
C VAL A 36 5.01 -1.28 8.35
N ILE A 37 4.21 -0.90 7.36
CA ILE A 37 2.76 -1.08 7.36
C ILE A 37 2.43 -2.26 6.45
N GLU A 38 1.83 -3.30 7.02
CA GLU A 38 1.42 -4.50 6.29
C GLU A 38 0.00 -4.35 5.73
N ASN A 39 -0.32 -5.16 4.72
CA ASN A 39 -1.65 -5.24 4.13
C ASN A 39 -2.19 -3.93 3.52
N VAL A 40 -1.29 -3.05 3.09
CA VAL A 40 -1.68 -1.81 2.39
C VAL A 40 -2.29 -2.18 1.03
N PRO A 41 -3.53 -1.75 0.74
CA PRO A 41 -4.15 -1.97 -0.57
C PRO A 41 -3.49 -1.07 -1.62
N VAL A 42 -2.99 -1.66 -2.69
CA VAL A 42 -2.36 -0.98 -3.83
C VAL A 42 -3.08 -1.39 -5.10
N ILE A 43 -3.49 -0.44 -5.92
CA ILE A 43 -4.00 -0.72 -7.26
C ILE A 43 -2.78 -0.94 -8.16
N SER A 44 -2.71 -2.08 -8.84
CA SER A 44 -1.63 -2.45 -9.74
C SER A 44 -2.19 -2.79 -11.12
N CYS A 45 -1.68 -2.15 -12.15
CA CYS A 45 -2.10 -2.35 -13.54
C CYS A 45 -1.11 -3.28 -14.27
N PRO A 46 -1.57 -4.44 -14.78
CA PRO A 46 -0.70 -5.33 -15.55
C PRO A 46 -0.38 -4.81 -16.95
N HIS A 47 -1.09 -3.78 -17.44
CA HIS A 47 -0.93 -3.29 -18.80
C HIS A 47 0.13 -2.18 -18.95
N CYS A 48 0.26 -1.29 -17.96
CA CYS A 48 1.27 -0.23 -17.97
C CYS A 48 2.33 -0.37 -16.87
N GLY A 49 2.15 -1.31 -15.93
CA GLY A 49 3.09 -1.54 -14.82
C GLY A 49 2.88 -0.61 -13.61
N GLU A 50 1.99 0.38 -13.74
CA GLU A 50 1.75 1.34 -12.66
C GLU A 50 1.16 0.69 -11.42
N SER A 51 1.59 1.19 -10.26
CA SER A 51 1.08 0.77 -8.97
C SER A 51 0.89 1.98 -8.05
N TYR A 52 -0.37 2.27 -7.70
CA TYR A 52 -0.76 3.50 -7.01
C TYR A 52 -1.74 3.24 -5.86
N LEU A 53 -1.88 4.25 -5.01
CA LEU A 53 -2.72 4.22 -3.80
C LEU A 53 -3.94 5.12 -4.02
N THR A 54 -5.08 4.73 -3.46
CA THR A 54 -6.25 5.61 -3.42
C THR A 54 -6.05 6.73 -2.39
N ALA A 55 -6.80 7.82 -2.53
CA ALA A 55 -6.81 8.91 -1.54
C ALA A 55 -7.20 8.41 -0.14
N GLU A 56 -8.18 7.51 -0.04
CA GLU A 56 -8.57 6.85 1.21
C GLU A 56 -7.40 6.09 1.83
N THR A 57 -6.68 5.30 1.03
CA THR A 57 -5.53 4.54 1.51
C THR A 57 -4.41 5.45 2.01
N LEU A 58 -4.15 6.56 1.30
CA LEU A 58 -3.15 7.55 1.70
C LEU A 58 -3.53 8.24 3.02
N HIS A 59 -4.79 8.64 3.20
CA HIS A 59 -5.25 9.21 4.46
C HIS A 59 -5.07 8.25 5.63
N GLU A 60 -5.37 6.97 5.42
CA GLU A 60 -5.18 5.95 6.46
C GLU A 60 -3.70 5.72 6.79
N ILE A 61 -2.82 5.70 5.78
CA ILE A 61 -1.37 5.65 5.98
C ILE A 61 -0.90 6.84 6.82
N GLU A 62 -1.35 8.06 6.51
CA GLU A 62 -0.96 9.25 7.28
C GLU A 62 -1.50 9.19 8.72
N ARG A 63 -2.72 8.70 8.93
CA ARG A 63 -3.26 8.45 10.27
C ARG A 63 -2.40 7.46 11.05
N ILE A 64 -1.93 6.39 10.40
CA ILE A 64 -1.06 5.39 11.01
C ILE A 64 0.30 6.00 11.36
N LYS A 65 0.91 6.76 10.44
CA LYS A 65 2.20 7.43 10.66
C LYS A 65 2.14 8.40 11.83
N LEU A 66 1.08 9.21 11.91
CA LEU A 66 0.89 10.20 12.99
C LEU A 66 0.79 9.53 14.37
N HIS A 67 0.17 8.36 14.44
CA HIS A 67 -0.05 7.62 15.69
C HIS A 67 0.79 6.35 15.78
N ARG A 68 1.98 6.32 15.18
CA ARG A 68 2.83 5.12 15.05
C ARG A 68 3.07 4.38 16.36
N ARG A 69 3.20 5.10 17.48
CA ARG A 69 3.41 4.52 18.82
C ARG A 69 2.22 3.73 19.34
N SER A 70 1.00 4.06 18.89
CA SER A 70 -0.24 3.39 19.30
C SER A 70 -0.55 2.18 18.42
N PHE A 71 -0.30 2.29 17.11
CA PHE A 71 -0.65 1.23 16.16
C PHE A 71 0.45 0.21 15.91
N ALA A 72 1.72 0.58 16.03
CA ALA A 72 2.81 -0.33 15.73
C ALA A 72 3.03 -1.31 16.90
N ARG A 73 3.21 -2.59 16.55
CA ARG A 73 3.76 -3.59 17.47
C ARG A 73 5.24 -3.78 17.14
N SER A 74 6.11 -3.57 18.12
CA SER A 74 7.54 -3.77 17.96
C SER A 74 7.87 -5.24 17.69
N ARG A 75 8.64 -5.49 16.64
CA ARG A 75 9.19 -6.80 16.28
C ARG A 75 10.54 -6.60 15.61
N SER A 76 11.45 -7.57 15.78
CA SER A 76 12.72 -7.57 15.07
C SER A 76 12.49 -7.95 13.60
N VAL A 77 12.93 -7.11 12.67
CA VAL A 77 12.84 -7.34 11.23
C VAL A 77 14.20 -7.10 10.60
N PRO A 78 14.79 -8.07 9.87
CA PRO A 78 16.03 -7.85 9.16
C PRO A 78 15.83 -6.86 8.01
N VAL A 79 16.74 -5.89 7.88
CA VAL A 79 16.71 -4.87 6.83
C VAL A 79 18.02 -4.94 6.05
N ALA A 80 17.92 -5.08 4.73
CA ALA A 80 19.07 -5.02 3.84
C ALA A 80 19.21 -3.61 3.25
N VAL A 81 20.45 -3.17 3.07
CA VAL A 81 20.79 -1.90 2.41
C VAL A 81 21.42 -2.22 1.06
N PHE A 82 20.99 -1.54 0.00
CA PHE A 82 21.60 -1.64 -1.32
C PHE A 82 22.89 -0.82 -1.37
N VAL A 83 23.99 -1.41 -1.86
CA VAL A 83 25.33 -0.81 -1.95
C VAL A 83 25.87 -0.81 -3.37
#